data_AF-A0A2E9SMC3-F1
#
_entry.id   AF-A0A2E9SMC3-F1
#
_cell.length_a   1.000
_cell.length_b   1.000
_cell.length_c   1.000
_cell.angle_alpha   90.00
_cell.angle_beta   90.00
_cell.angle_gamma   90.00
#
_symmetry.space_group_name_H-M   'P 1'
#
loop_
_entity.id
_entity.type
_entity.pdbx_description
1 polymer ?
#
loop_
_entity_poly.entity_id
_entity_poly.type
_entity_poly.pdbx_seq_one_letter_code
_entity_poly.pdbx_strand_id
1 'polypeptide(L)'
;MDALAHVKPFQVDTPRLLKIAAAMGLYLLTVIWPCFIWLRHWLADDASPGSPSALGAVLLVALLLAAYAFVVMKRLCLPRQ
;
A
#
# COMPACT_ATOMS: atom_id res chain seq x y z
N MET A 1 -17.72 32.22 17.77
CA MET A 1 -17.14 31.62 16.55
C MET A 1 -16.53 30.28 16.93
N ASP A 2 -17.34 29.38 17.50
CA ASP A 2 -16.84 28.26 18.32
C ASP A 2 -17.49 26.92 17.95
N ALA A 3 -17.84 26.73 16.68
CA ALA A 3 -18.49 25.50 16.21
C ALA A 3 -17.52 24.30 16.08
N LEU A 4 -16.20 24.50 16.29
CA LEU A 4 -15.17 23.49 16.08
C LEU A 4 -14.45 23.04 17.36
N ALA A 5 -14.79 23.57 18.54
CA ALA A 5 -14.12 23.22 19.79
C ALA A 5 -14.31 21.74 20.20
N HIS A 6 -15.35 21.08 19.67
CA HIS A 6 -15.64 19.66 19.94
C HIS A 6 -14.97 18.71 18.95
N VAL A 7 -14.40 19.23 17.86
CA VAL A 7 -13.74 18.41 16.84
C VAL A 7 -12.35 18.10 17.34
N LYS A 8 -12.20 16.89 17.89
CA LYS A 8 -10.90 16.35 18.29
C LYS A 8 -9.95 16.49 17.09
N PRO A 9 -8.82 17.22 17.20
CA PRO A 9 -7.92 17.41 16.08
C PRO A 9 -7.52 16.03 15.58
N PHE A 10 -7.57 15.83 14.26
CA PHE A 10 -7.18 14.57 13.65
C PHE A 10 -5.67 14.38 13.87
N GLN A 11 -5.32 13.72 14.98
CA GLN A 11 -3.93 13.40 15.30
C GLN A 11 -3.54 12.19 14.47
N VAL A 12 -2.61 12.42 13.55
CA VAL A 12 -2.01 11.36 12.73
C VAL A 12 -0.79 10.85 13.47
N ASP A 13 -0.91 9.66 14.05
CA ASP A 13 0.20 9.02 14.74
C ASP A 13 1.01 8.13 13.76
N THR A 14 2.33 8.10 13.91
CA THR A 14 3.23 7.17 13.19
C THR A 14 2.74 5.72 13.16
N PRO A 15 2.29 5.08 14.26
CA PRO A 15 1.77 3.72 14.22
C PRO A 15 0.51 3.57 13.36
N ARG A 16 -0.33 4.61 13.24
CA ARG A 16 -1.50 4.58 12.37
C ARG A 16 -1.09 4.66 10.89
N LEU A 17 -0.09 5.49 10.57
CA LEU A 17 0.50 5.54 9.23
C LEU A 17 1.12 4.20 8.82
N LEU A 18 1.79 3.52 9.75
CA LEU A 18 2.35 2.19 9.49
C LEU A 18 1.27 1.16 9.14
N LYS A 19 0.14 1.17 9.87
CA LYS A 19 -1.00 0.29 9.59
C LYS A 19 -1.58 0.54 8.20
N ILE A 20 -1.70 1.80 7.79
CA ILE A 20 -2.19 2.17 6.45
C ILE A 20 -1.23 1.68 5.37
N ALA A 21 0.06 1.94 5.52
CA ALA A 21 1.08 1.48 4.58
C ALA A 21 1.10 -0.05 4.44
N ALA A 22 1.02 -0.77 5.57
CA ALA A 22 0.92 -2.23 5.58
C ALA A 22 -0.36 -2.73 4.90
N ALA A 23 -1.50 -2.11 5.16
CA ALA A 23 -2.77 -2.46 4.51
C ALA A 23 -2.71 -2.26 2.98
N MET A 24 -2.06 -1.19 2.51
CA MET A 24 -1.87 -0.97 1.07
C MET A 24 -0.95 -2.03 0.45
N GLY A 25 0.16 -2.39 1.12
CA GLY A 25 1.04 -3.47 0.67
C GLY A 25 0.31 -4.82 0.62
N LEU A 26 -0.49 -5.12 1.63
CA LEU A 26 -1.30 -6.34 1.66
C LEU A 26 -2.33 -6.37 0.52
N TYR A 27 -3.02 -5.26 0.28
CA TYR A 27 -4.00 -5.14 -0.82
C TYR A 27 -3.35 -5.38 -2.20
N LEU A 28 -2.13 -4.88 -2.41
CA LEU A 28 -1.36 -5.17 -3.63
C LEU A 28 -1.13 -6.68 -3.81
N LEU A 29 -0.79 -7.38 -2.73
CA LEU A 29 -0.46 -8.80 -2.75
C LEU A 29 -1.68 -9.72 -2.87
N THR A 30 -2.78 -9.39 -2.21
CA THR A 30 -3.95 -10.27 -2.11
C THR A 30 -5.03 -9.97 -3.13
N VAL A 31 -5.06 -8.76 -3.70
CA VAL A 31 -6.10 -8.35 -4.64
C VAL A 31 -5.50 -7.99 -5.99
N ILE A 32 -4.64 -6.97 -6.04
CA ILE A 32 -4.14 -6.45 -7.33
C ILE A 32 -3.32 -7.51 -8.06
N TRP A 33 -2.41 -8.18 -7.37
CA TRP A 33 -1.55 -9.19 -7.97
C TRP A 33 -2.33 -10.40 -8.52
N PRO A 34 -3.21 -11.07 -7.76
CA PRO A 34 -4.05 -12.14 -8.29
C PRO A 34 -4.91 -11.70 -9.48
N CYS A 35 -5.52 -10.52 -9.43
CA CYS A 35 -6.28 -9.99 -10.55
C CYS A 35 -5.40 -9.77 -11.80
N PHE A 36 -4.20 -9.24 -11.63
CA PHE A 36 -3.24 -9.05 -12.72
C PHE A 36 -2.79 -10.39 -13.33
N ILE A 37 -2.49 -11.38 -12.49
CA ILE A 37 -2.14 -12.74 -12.94
C ILE A 37 -3.29 -13.39 -13.70
N TRP A 38 -4.51 -13.25 -13.21
CA TRP A 38 -5.69 -13.78 -13.87
C TRP A 38 -5.92 -13.13 -15.24
N LEU A 39 -5.79 -11.79 -15.31
CA LEU A 39 -5.87 -11.04 -16.56
C LEU A 39 -4.77 -11.44 -17.55
N ARG A 40 -3.54 -11.62 -17.07
CA ARG A 40 -2.38 -12.02 -17.88
C ARG A 40 -2.55 -13.43 -18.42
N HIS A 41 -3.05 -14.36 -17.62
CA HIS A 41 -3.38 -15.70 -18.08
C HIS A 41 -4.47 -15.67 -19.16
N TRP A 42 -5.49 -14.83 -19.01
CA TRP A 42 -6.62 -14.78 -19.92
C TRP A 42 -6.35 -14.02 -21.23
N LEU A 43 -5.55 -12.95 -21.18
CA LEU A 43 -5.29 -12.08 -22.34
C LEU A 43 -3.98 -12.37 -23.07
N ALA A 44 -2.95 -12.85 -22.37
CA ALA A 44 -1.60 -13.00 -22.93
C ALA A 44 -1.18 -14.46 -23.16
N ASP A 45 -2.07 -15.42 -22.88
CA ASP A 45 -1.85 -16.87 -23.03
C ASP A 45 -0.51 -17.34 -22.42
N ASP A 46 -0.13 -16.68 -21.32
CA ASP A 46 1.16 -16.89 -20.68
C ASP A 46 1.15 -18.22 -19.94
N ALA A 47 2.15 -19.08 -20.23
CA ALA A 47 2.20 -20.45 -19.73
C ALA A 47 2.61 -20.55 -18.24
N SER A 48 3.19 -19.50 -17.65
CA SER A 48 3.64 -19.51 -16.24
C SER A 48 3.47 -18.17 -15.52
N PRO A 49 2.24 -17.64 -15.45
CA PRO A 49 1.99 -16.29 -14.94
C PRO A 49 2.33 -16.18 -13.44
N GLY A 50 2.21 -17.28 -12.67
CA GLY A 50 2.53 -17.35 -11.24
C GLY A 50 3.92 -17.91 -10.89
N SER A 51 4.93 -17.77 -11.77
CA SER A 51 6.26 -18.33 -11.48
C SER A 51 6.86 -17.81 -10.15
N PRO A 52 7.68 -18.61 -9.44
CA PRO A 52 8.25 -18.20 -8.15
C PRO A 52 9.09 -16.92 -8.22
N SER A 53 9.76 -16.69 -9.35
CA SER A 53 10.51 -15.45 -9.62
C SER A 53 9.60 -14.22 -9.72
N ALA A 54 8.42 -14.36 -10.35
CA ALA A 54 7.42 -13.30 -10.40
C ALA A 54 6.86 -12.98 -9.01
N LEU A 55 6.62 -13.99 -8.17
CA LEU A 55 6.17 -13.79 -6.79
C LEU A 55 7.20 -13.02 -5.95
N GLY A 56 8.49 -13.34 -6.11
CA GLY A 56 9.57 -12.60 -5.45
C GLY A 56 9.64 -11.13 -5.88
N ALA A 57 9.51 -10.85 -7.18
CA ALA A 57 9.49 -9.49 -7.71
C ALA A 57 8.31 -8.67 -7.15
N VAL A 58 7.14 -9.29 -7.01
CA VAL A 58 5.93 -8.62 -6.50
C VAL A 58 6.03 -8.33 -5.02
N LEU A 59 6.57 -9.26 -4.23
CA LEU A 59 6.85 -9.01 -2.81
C LEU A 59 7.78 -7.81 -2.64
N LEU A 60 8.84 -7.74 -3.45
CA LEU A 60 9.77 -6.61 -3.43
C LEU A 60 9.06 -5.30 -3.81
N VAL A 61 8.28 -5.30 -4.89
CA VAL A 61 7.52 -4.12 -5.34
C VAL A 61 6.52 -3.67 -4.28
N ALA A 62 5.78 -4.60 -3.66
CA ALA A 62 4.82 -4.29 -2.60
C ALA A 62 5.51 -3.67 -1.37
N LEU A 63 6.68 -4.17 -0.97
CA LEU A 63 7.48 -3.60 0.12
C LEU A 63 7.98 -2.19 -0.22
N LEU A 64 8.50 -1.97 -1.43
CA LEU A 64 8.96 -0.66 -1.88
C LEU A 64 7.82 0.36 -1.92
N LEU A 65 6.65 -0.03 -2.42
CA LEU A 65 5.44 0.80 -2.43
C LEU A 65 4.96 1.13 -1.02
N ALA A 66 4.93 0.15 -0.11
CA ALA A 66 4.55 0.39 1.28
C ALA A 66 5.53 1.36 1.97
N ALA A 67 6.84 1.18 1.76
CA ALA A 67 7.86 2.08 2.30
C ALA A 67 7.73 3.50 1.73
N TYR A 68 7.53 3.62 0.41
CA TYR A 68 7.31 4.90 -0.25
C TYR A 68 6.06 5.61 0.29
N ALA A 69 4.92 4.91 0.36
CA ALA A 69 3.67 5.45 0.89
C ALA A 69 3.84 5.92 2.33
N PHE A 70 4.54 5.16 3.17
CA PHE A 70 4.85 5.55 4.54
C PHE A 70 5.69 6.84 4.59
N VAL A 71 6.76 6.94 3.80
CA VAL A 71 7.62 8.13 3.76
C VAL A 71 6.84 9.36 3.29
N VAL A 72 6.02 9.23 2.25
CA VAL A 72 5.20 10.32 1.73
C VAL A 72 4.15 10.75 2.76
N MET A 73 3.40 9.81 3.35
CA MET A 73 2.41 10.14 4.38
C MET A 73 3.05 10.73 5.63
N LYS A 74 4.23 10.24 6.04
CA LYS A 74 4.98 10.83 7.17
C LYS A 74 5.34 12.29 6.89
N ARG A 75 5.80 12.61 5.67
CA ARG A 75 6.12 13.99 5.27
C ARG A 75 4.91 14.91 5.18
N LEU A 76 3.75 14.39 4.79
CA LEU A 76 2.52 15.17 4.62
C LEU A 76 1.74 15.36 5.92
N CYS A 77 1.71 14.32 6.77
CA CYS A 77 0.84 14.27 7.93
C CYS A 77 1.54 14.60 9.26
N LEU A 78 2.87 14.50 9.33
CA LEU A 78 3.62 14.89 10.53
C LEU A 78 4.36 16.21 10.28
N PRO A 79 4.40 17.11 11.28
CA PRO A 79 5.26 18.28 11.20
C PRO A 79 6.71 17.84 10.99
N ARG A 80 7.45 18.57 10.14
CA ARG A 80 8.91 18.40 10.02
C ARG A 80 9.50 18.60 11.41
N GLN A 81 10.04 17.52 11.99
CA GLN A 81 10.88 17.59 13.18
C GLN A 81 12.22 18.23 12.83
#